data_AF-A0A251SBL6-F1
#
_entry.id   AF-A0A251SBL6-F1
#
_cell.length_a   1.000
_cell.length_b   1.000
_cell.length_c   1.000
_cell.angle_alpha   90.00
_cell.angle_beta   90.00
_cell.angle_gamma   90.00
#
_symmetry.space_group_name_H-M   'P 1'
#
loop_
_entity.id
_entity.type
_entity.pdbx_description
1 polymer ?
#
loop_
_entity_poly.entity_id
_entity_poly.type
_entity_poly.pdbx_seq_one_letter_code
_entity_poly.pdbx_strand_id
1 'polypeptide(L)'
;MSCLNPCNGFFKFIPSKILAFAKMYPDYFTTQEIWTLLGDIESFRHTISDDNFANLNVINDLASVMVETGTYSSSPSVYRVVKLALLLAVARSSSATVATVRKKIDVANREVRSLGQSCQKKVCLKKHRKPTN
;
A
#
# COMPACT_ATOMS: atom_id res chain seq x y z
N MET A 1 14.58 -11.69 11.16
CA MET A 1 15.02 -11.05 9.90
C MET A 1 13.80 -10.43 9.24
N SER A 2 13.48 -9.19 9.59
CA SER A 2 12.27 -8.52 9.12
C SER A 2 12.45 -8.10 7.67
N CYS A 3 11.86 -8.88 6.80
CA CYS A 3 11.71 -8.65 5.38
C CYS A 3 11.15 -7.25 5.11
N LEU A 4 11.90 -6.48 4.31
CA LEU A 4 11.44 -5.51 3.32
C LEU A 4 9.94 -5.19 3.44
N ASN A 5 9.57 -4.33 4.39
CA ASN A 5 8.23 -3.75 4.44
C ASN A 5 8.24 -2.50 3.54
N PRO A 6 7.67 -2.55 2.32
CA PRO A 6 7.65 -1.41 1.41
C PRO A 6 6.80 -0.23 1.93
N CYS A 7 6.11 -0.40 3.08
CA CYS A 7 5.20 0.57 3.65
C CYS A 7 5.76 1.40 4.82
N ASN A 8 7.01 1.23 5.27
CA ASN A 8 7.49 1.93 6.49
C ASN A 8 7.90 3.41 6.26
N GLY A 9 7.21 4.10 5.38
CA GLY A 9 7.51 5.46 4.96
C GLY A 9 7.49 5.47 3.45
N PHE A 10 6.52 6.18 2.88
CA PHE A 10 6.52 6.51 1.46
C PHE A 10 7.94 6.82 1.03
N PHE A 11 8.42 6.13 -0.02
CA PHE A 11 9.78 6.25 -0.49
C PHE A 11 10.12 7.73 -0.64
N LYS A 12 10.93 8.27 0.28
CA LYS A 12 11.62 9.53 0.04
C LYS A 12 12.33 9.34 -1.30
N PHE A 13 12.26 10.34 -2.18
CA PHE A 13 12.80 10.27 -3.53
C PHE A 13 14.34 10.19 -3.48
N ILE A 14 14.83 8.98 -3.16
CA ILE A 14 16.23 8.64 -2.99
C ILE A 14 16.61 7.81 -4.22
N PRO A 15 17.48 8.31 -5.10
CA PRO A 15 17.79 7.68 -6.40
C PRO A 15 18.15 6.20 -6.30
N SER A 16 18.99 5.84 -5.32
CA SER A 16 19.43 4.46 -5.09
C SER A 16 18.28 3.54 -4.64
N LYS A 17 17.31 4.04 -3.87
CA LYS A 17 16.13 3.26 -3.47
C LYS A 17 15.15 3.05 -4.62
N ILE A 18 15.01 4.06 -5.49
CA ILE A 18 14.16 4.00 -6.69
C ILE A 18 14.75 3.00 -7.69
N LEU A 19 16.07 3.03 -7.90
CA LEU A 19 16.76 2.05 -8.74
C LEU A 19 16.59 0.62 -8.19
N ALA A 20 16.77 0.44 -6.88
CA ALA A 20 16.57 -0.86 -6.24
C ALA A 20 15.12 -1.35 -6.41
N PHE A 21 14.14 -0.46 -6.28
CA PHE A 21 12.74 -0.77 -6.53
C PHE A 21 12.48 -1.19 -7.98
N ALA A 22 13.01 -0.47 -8.98
CA ALA A 22 12.85 -0.85 -10.38
C ALA A 22 13.43 -2.25 -10.68
N LYS A 23 14.58 -2.59 -10.08
CA LYS A 23 15.19 -3.93 -10.18
C LYS A 23 14.35 -5.06 -9.60
N MET A 24 13.43 -4.77 -8.66
CA MET A 24 12.51 -5.77 -8.12
C MET A 24 11.36 -6.11 -9.08
N TYR A 25 11.15 -5.29 -10.13
CA TYR A 25 10.05 -5.42 -11.07
C TYR A 25 10.57 -5.50 -12.52
N PRO A 26 11.33 -6.54 -12.88
CA PRO A 26 11.95 -6.67 -14.20
C PRO A 26 10.94 -6.73 -15.36
N ASP A 27 9.69 -7.12 -15.10
CA ASP A 27 8.63 -7.13 -16.14
C ASP A 27 8.19 -5.72 -16.58
N TYR A 28 8.48 -4.69 -15.77
CA TYR A 28 8.03 -3.31 -16.01
C TYR A 28 9.12 -2.42 -16.64
N PHE A 29 10.38 -2.86 -16.61
CA PHE A 29 11.53 -2.11 -17.09
C PHE A 29 12.44 -3.00 -17.92
N THR A 30 12.86 -2.52 -19.08
CA THR A 30 13.92 -3.15 -19.85
C THR A 30 15.26 -3.04 -19.13
N THR A 31 16.18 -3.93 -19.46
CA THR A 31 17.56 -3.88 -18.95
C THR A 31 18.16 -2.49 -19.18
N GLN A 32 18.02 -1.95 -20.39
CA GLN A 32 18.53 -0.63 -20.75
C GLN A 32 17.94 0.49 -19.88
N GLU A 33 16.62 0.49 -19.66
CA GLU A 33 15.99 1.46 -18.77
C GLU A 33 16.56 1.37 -17.35
N ILE A 34 16.78 0.18 -16.80
CA ILE A 34 17.39 0.03 -15.46
C ILE A 34 18.83 0.58 -15.43
N TRP A 35 19.61 0.42 -16.50
CA TRP A 35 20.97 0.96 -16.57
C TRP A 35 21.00 2.49 -16.63
N THR A 36 20.08 3.12 -17.36
CA THR A 36 20.02 4.58 -17.50
C THR A 36 19.25 5.26 -16.36
N LEU A 37 18.39 4.51 -15.65
CA LEU A 37 17.45 5.04 -14.67
C LEU A 37 18.10 5.92 -13.59
N LEU A 38 19.30 5.57 -13.13
CA LEU A 38 19.98 6.38 -12.12
C LEU A 38 20.33 7.77 -12.68
N GLY A 39 20.85 7.82 -13.91
CA GLY A 39 21.14 9.08 -14.61
C GLY A 39 19.88 9.87 -14.91
N ASP A 40 18.80 9.19 -15.33
CA ASP A 40 17.50 9.80 -15.58
C ASP A 40 16.93 10.45 -14.31
N ILE A 41 17.07 9.80 -13.15
CA ILE A 41 16.62 10.33 -11.85
C ILE A 41 17.44 11.55 -11.44
N GLU A 42 18.77 11.49 -11.60
CA GLU A 42 19.66 12.62 -11.27
C GLU A 42 19.37 13.82 -12.18
N SER A 43 19.23 13.59 -13.49
CA SER A 43 18.87 14.62 -14.46
C SER A 43 17.49 15.23 -14.17
N PHE A 44 16.52 14.39 -13.81
CA PHE A 44 15.21 14.83 -13.40
C PHE A 44 15.26 15.73 -12.16
N ARG A 45 16.08 15.41 -11.15
CA ARG A 45 16.28 16.27 -9.98
C ARG A 45 16.75 17.68 -10.35
N HIS A 46 17.59 17.81 -11.38
CA HIS A 46 18.01 19.13 -11.89
C HIS A 46 16.95 19.85 -12.71
N THR A 47 15.96 19.12 -13.22
CA THR A 47 14.87 19.69 -14.04
C THR A 47 13.78 20.31 -13.17
N ILE A 48 13.54 19.76 -11.97
CA ILE A 48 12.64 20.36 -10.98
C ILE A 48 13.41 21.37 -10.14
N SER A 49 12.82 22.54 -9.90
CA SER A 49 13.38 23.53 -8.97
C SER A 49 13.56 22.95 -7.56
N ASP A 50 14.63 23.34 -6.87
CA ASP A 50 14.93 22.93 -5.50
C ASP A 50 13.76 23.19 -4.52
N ASP A 51 12.98 24.27 -4.73
CA ASP A 51 11.81 24.58 -3.90
C ASP A 51 10.68 23.55 -4.04
N ASN A 52 10.43 23.11 -5.28
CA ASN A 52 9.46 22.05 -5.54
C ASN A 52 9.97 20.71 -4.99
N PHE A 53 11.27 20.45 -5.10
CA PHE A 53 11.90 19.21 -4.64
C PHE A 53 11.95 19.09 -3.11
N ALA A 54 12.20 20.19 -2.39
CA ALA A 54 12.22 20.22 -0.93
C ALA A 54 10.88 19.81 -0.31
N ASN A 55 9.78 20.06 -1.02
CA ASN A 55 8.43 19.68 -0.61
C ASN A 55 8.03 18.25 -1.01
N LEU A 56 8.85 17.53 -1.79
CA LEU A 56 8.60 16.14 -2.21
C LEU A 56 8.92 15.15 -1.08
N ASN A 57 8.09 15.16 -0.05
CA ASN A 57 8.26 14.22 1.07
C ASN A 57 7.60 12.86 0.79
N VAL A 58 6.71 12.79 -0.22
CA VAL A 58 5.92 11.60 -0.58
C VAL A 58 5.93 11.38 -2.10
N ILE A 59 5.96 10.12 -2.54
CA ILE A 59 5.89 9.74 -3.97
C ILE A 59 4.62 10.24 -4.67
N ASN A 60 3.55 10.52 -3.91
CA ASN A 60 2.31 11.10 -4.41
C ASN A 60 2.47 12.57 -4.80
N ASP A 61 3.22 13.34 -4.02
CA ASP A 61 3.51 14.74 -4.30
C ASP A 61 4.36 14.84 -5.56
N LEU A 62 5.32 13.93 -5.71
CA LEU A 62 6.13 13.85 -6.91
C LEU A 62 5.30 13.55 -8.16
N ALA A 63 4.36 12.61 -8.08
CA ALA A 63 3.48 12.32 -9.20
C ALA A 63 2.66 13.55 -9.63
N SER A 64 2.20 14.33 -8.65
CA SER A 64 1.46 15.57 -8.90
C SER A 64 2.35 16.60 -9.59
N VAL A 65 3.54 16.86 -9.04
CA VAL A 65 4.52 17.78 -9.64
C VAL A 65 4.91 17.35 -11.06
N MET A 66 5.06 16.06 -11.33
CA MET A 66 5.41 15.57 -12.68
C MET A 66 4.31 15.86 -13.71
N VAL A 67 3.04 15.80 -13.29
CA VAL A 67 1.89 16.12 -14.13
C VAL A 67 1.75 17.63 -14.32
N GLU A 68 1.88 18.41 -13.25
CA GLU A 68 1.76 19.86 -13.26
C GLU A 68 2.87 20.53 -14.09
N THR A 69 4.09 20.02 -13.98
CA THR A 69 5.25 20.56 -14.72
C THR A 69 5.41 19.99 -16.13
N GLY A 70 4.58 19.02 -16.52
CA GLY A 70 4.69 18.33 -17.82
C GLY A 70 5.92 17.46 -17.99
N THR A 71 6.74 17.31 -16.94
CA THR A 71 8.02 16.57 -16.97
C THR A 71 7.85 15.06 -17.12
N TYR A 72 6.62 14.54 -17.01
CA TYR A 72 6.28 13.16 -17.37
C TYR A 72 6.67 12.80 -18.82
N SER A 73 6.67 13.78 -19.73
CA SER A 73 7.10 13.58 -21.13
C SER A 73 8.61 13.60 -21.28
N SER A 74 9.30 14.44 -20.51
CA SER A 74 10.76 14.61 -20.55
C SER A 74 11.50 13.51 -19.79
N SER A 75 10.86 12.87 -18.82
CA SER A 75 11.44 11.81 -18.00
C SER A 75 10.49 10.61 -17.85
N PRO A 76 10.18 9.90 -18.97
CA PRO A 76 9.20 8.81 -18.98
C PRO A 76 9.62 7.63 -18.08
N SER A 77 10.92 7.33 -17.98
CA SER A 77 11.46 6.29 -17.11
C SER A 77 11.12 6.56 -15.64
N VAL A 78 11.36 7.79 -15.17
CA VAL A 78 11.08 8.22 -13.80
C VAL A 78 9.58 8.16 -13.52
N TYR A 79 8.77 8.65 -14.45
CA TYR A 79 7.31 8.63 -14.32
C TYR A 79 6.76 7.21 -14.21
N ARG A 80 7.31 6.27 -14.99
CA ARG A 80 6.90 4.86 -14.94
C ARG A 80 7.19 4.22 -13.58
N VAL A 81 8.33 4.53 -12.96
CA VAL A 81 8.64 4.05 -11.59
C VAL A 81 7.67 4.63 -10.57
N VAL A 82 7.39 5.93 -10.64
CA VAL A 82 6.44 6.61 -9.74
C VAL A 82 5.04 5.99 -9.89
N LYS A 83 4.59 5.77 -11.13
CA LYS A 83 3.30 5.15 -11.43
C LYS A 83 3.19 3.72 -10.87
N LEU A 84 4.24 2.91 -11.01
CA LEU A 84 4.27 1.55 -10.48
C LEU A 84 4.21 1.55 -8.94
N ALA A 85 4.98 2.43 -8.30
CA ALA A 85 4.96 2.57 -6.85
C ALA A 85 3.57 2.95 -6.31
N LEU A 86 2.87 3.87 -7.00
CA LEU A 86 1.50 4.25 -6.66
C LEU A 86 0.52 3.09 -6.87
N LEU A 87 0.60 2.36 -7.98
CA LEU A 87 -0.24 1.18 -8.25
C LEU A 87 -0.11 0.14 -7.15
N LEU A 88 1.12 -0.16 -6.72
CA LEU A 88 1.37 -1.11 -5.65
C LEU A 88 0.90 -0.60 -4.28
N ALA A 89 1.05 0.69 -4.00
CA ALA A 89 0.53 1.29 -2.78
C ALA A 89 -1.00 1.17 -2.71
N VAL A 90 -1.72 1.45 -3.80
CA VAL A 90 -3.18 1.30 -3.88
C VAL A 90 -3.61 -0.16 -3.74
N ALA A 91 -2.94 -1.07 -4.45
CA ALA A 91 -3.23 -2.51 -4.37
C ALA A 91 -2.98 -3.09 -2.95
N ARG A 92 -1.97 -2.58 -2.24
CA ARG A 92 -1.71 -3.00 -0.85
C ARG A 92 -2.76 -2.44 0.11
N SER A 93 -3.15 -1.19 -0.05
CA SER A 93 -4.20 -0.56 0.77
C SER A 93 -5.54 -1.29 0.64
N SER A 94 -5.91 -1.74 -0.56
CA SER A 94 -7.11 -2.56 -0.74
C SER A 94 -6.99 -3.91 -0.01
N SER A 95 -5.83 -4.57 -0.07
CA SER A 95 -5.58 -5.84 0.63
C SER A 95 -5.65 -5.71 2.16
N ALA A 96 -5.13 -4.60 2.72
CA ALA A 96 -5.15 -4.33 4.15
C ALA A 96 -6.58 -4.06 4.66
N THR A 97 -7.39 -3.35 3.87
CA THR A 97 -8.81 -3.11 4.17
C THR A 97 -9.60 -4.41 4.17
N VAL A 98 -9.42 -5.27 3.17
CA VAL A 98 -10.10 -6.58 3.11
C VAL A 98 -9.72 -7.47 4.28
N ALA A 99 -8.44 -7.51 4.66
CA ALA A 99 -7.98 -8.25 5.83
C ALA A 99 -8.59 -7.72 7.14
N THR A 100 -8.75 -6.41 7.27
CA THR A 100 -9.35 -5.76 8.46
C THR A 100 -10.85 -6.03 8.54
N VAL A 101 -11.56 -5.89 7.42
CA VAL A 101 -12.99 -6.20 7.31
C VAL A 101 -13.25 -7.68 7.63
N ARG A 102 -12.43 -8.59 7.09
CA ARG A 102 -12.50 -10.02 7.39
C ARG A 102 -12.35 -10.29 8.89
N LYS A 103 -11.35 -9.69 9.55
CA LYS A 103 -11.16 -9.81 11.01
C LYS A 103 -12.39 -9.32 11.78
N LYS A 104 -12.99 -8.19 11.39
CA LYS A 104 -14.21 -7.67 12.03
C LYS A 104 -15.40 -8.63 11.85
N ILE A 105 -15.57 -9.20 10.65
CA ILE A 105 -16.59 -10.21 10.36
C ILE A 105 -16.36 -11.48 11.19
N ASP A 106 -15.11 -11.94 11.31
CA ASP A 106 -14.78 -13.12 12.11
C ASP A 106 -15.05 -12.91 13.61
N VAL A 107 -14.80 -11.70 14.13
CA VAL A 107 -15.13 -11.33 15.52
C VAL A 107 -16.64 -11.35 15.72
N ALA A 108 -17.40 -10.66 14.85
CA ALA A 108 -18.86 -10.64 14.93
C ALA A 108 -19.47 -12.05 14.82
N ASN A 109 -18.93 -12.90 13.94
CA ASN A 109 -19.37 -14.29 13.79
C ASN A 109 -19.10 -15.14 15.03
N ARG A 110 -18.02 -14.88 15.79
CA ARG A 110 -17.74 -15.55 17.07
C ARG A 110 -18.73 -15.13 18.16
N GLU A 111 -19.08 -13.84 18.22
CA GLU A 111 -20.06 -13.32 19.17
C GLU A 111 -21.46 -13.88 18.91
N VAL A 112 -21.89 -13.93 17.64
CA VAL A 112 -23.18 -14.55 17.27
C VAL A 112 -23.21 -16.03 17.65
N ARG A 113 -22.11 -16.77 17.46
CA ARG A 113 -22.00 -18.18 17.87
C ARG A 113 -22.10 -18.37 19.38
N SER A 114 -21.47 -17.49 20.18
CA SER A 114 -21.51 -17.59 21.65
C SER A 114 -22.90 -17.26 22.20
N LEU A 115 -23.58 -16.26 21.63
CA LEU A 115 -24.97 -15.92 21.94
C LEU A 115 -25.91 -17.08 21.61
N GLY A 116 -25.71 -17.74 20.45
CA GLY A 116 -26.46 -18.94 20.07
C GLY A 116 -26.34 -20.08 21.10
N GLN A 117 -25.13 -20.38 21.56
CA GLN A 117 -24.90 -21.42 22.59
C GLN A 117 -25.51 -21.07 23.95
N SER A 118 -25.46 -19.79 24.35
CA SER A 118 -26.06 -19.29 25.59
C SER A 118 -27.59 -19.42 25.56
N CYS A 119 -28.23 -19.08 24.43
CA CYS A 119 -29.67 -19.27 24.23
C CYS A 119 -30.07 -20.74 24.31
N GLN A 120 -29.34 -21.64 23.65
CA GLN A 120 -29.60 -23.09 23.71
C GLN A 120 -29.53 -23.64 25.15
N LYS A 121 -28.54 -23.21 25.95
CA LYS A 121 -28.44 -23.58 27.38
C LYS A 121 -29.65 -23.08 28.17
N LYS A 122 -30.07 -21.82 28.01
CA LYS A 122 -31.24 -21.26 28.72
C LYS A 122 -32.55 -21.95 28.36
N VAL A 123 -32.74 -22.32 27.09
CA VAL A 123 -33.92 -23.08 26.63
C VAL A 123 -33.94 -24.48 27.24
N CYS A 124 -32.80 -25.17 27.30
CA CYS A 124 -32.69 -26.49 27.92
C CYS A 124 -32.93 -26.43 29.45
N LEU A 125 -32.37 -25.42 30.13
CA LEU A 125 -32.61 -25.17 31.56
C LEU A 125 -34.07 -24.82 31.89
N LYS A 126 -34.77 -24.08 31.02
CA LYS A 126 -36.22 -23.80 31.18
C LYS A 126 -37.09 -25.04 31.01
N LYS A 127 -36.69 -26.01 30.18
CA LYS A 127 -37.45 -27.25 29.96
C LYS A 127 -37.44 -28.21 31.17
N HIS A 128 -36.50 -28.06 32.10
CA HIS A 128 -36.35 -28.91 33.29
C HIS A 128 -36.87 -28.31 34.61
N ARG A 129 -37.31 -27.05 34.64
CA ARG A 129 -38.09 -26.52 35.77
C ARG A 129 -39.56 -26.86 35.57
N LYS A 130 -40.01 -27.98 36.16
CA LYS A 130 -41.45 -28.23 36.39
C LYS A 130 -42.02 -27.10 37.28
N PRO A 131 -43.28 -26.66 37.07
CA PRO A 131 -43.94 -25.75 37.99
C PRO A 131 -44.12 -26.47 39.32
N THR A 132 -43.50 -25.96 40.37
CA THR A 132 -43.84 -26.32 41.75
C THR A 132 -45.19 -25.68 42.06
N ASN A 133 -46.15 -26.56 42.36
CA ASN A 133 -47.50 -26.29 42.85
C ASN A 133 -47.47 -25.41 44.11
#